data_AF-A0AAE6NEV5-F1
#
_entry.id   AF-A0AAE6NEV5-F1
#
_cell.length_a   1.000
_cell.length_b   1.000
_cell.length_c   1.000
_cell.angle_alpha   90.00
_cell.angle_beta   90.00
_cell.angle_gamma   90.00
#
_symmetry.space_group_name_H-M   'P 1'
#
loop_
_entity.id
_entity.type
_entity.pdbx_description
1 polymer ?
#
loop_
_entity_poly.entity_id
_entity_poly.type
_entity_poly.pdbx_seq_one_letter_code
_entity_poly.pdbx_strand_id
1 'polypeptide(L)'
;MIHMPPSRSYIHNTTEAYLGRHPEERERLTPLLDALSRPGDPTSRKTYPGHITCGAIVIDRHDQVLHIHHKILGKDLVPGGHIEPDDAALSSAAQRELQEEAGIPPSAVVPLTGYEGIPLDIDVHDIAANPDKGEPAHQHYDFRFAFRLLGERKIHLQVEEVTDYRWLPFAKVPAPTIADKLALLLSSTSP
;
A
#
# COMPACT_ATOMS: atom_id res chain seq x y z
N MET A 1 -20.85 -13.54 8.83
CA MET A 1 -20.54 -13.69 7.39
C MET A 1 -19.04 -13.89 7.30
N ILE A 2 -18.57 -15.02 6.77
CA ILE A 2 -17.14 -15.26 6.58
C ILE A 2 -16.68 -14.27 5.50
N HIS A 3 -15.78 -13.36 5.86
CA HIS A 3 -15.20 -12.46 4.86
C HIS A 3 -14.21 -13.30 4.04
N MET A 4 -14.22 -13.08 2.72
CA MET A 4 -13.28 -13.72 1.82
C MET A 4 -12.29 -12.66 1.36
N PRO A 5 -11.03 -13.03 1.10
CA PRO A 5 -10.06 -12.09 0.59
C PRO A 5 -10.51 -11.54 -0.77
N PRO A 6 -9.99 -10.37 -1.20
CA PRO A 6 -10.41 -9.73 -2.44
C PRO A 6 -10.20 -10.64 -3.64
N SER A 7 -11.26 -10.84 -4.43
CA SER A 7 -11.20 -11.72 -5.61
C SER A 7 -10.22 -11.19 -6.67
N ARG A 8 -9.70 -12.09 -7.52
CA ARG A 8 -8.90 -11.73 -8.70
C ARG A 8 -9.59 -10.67 -9.58
N SER A 9 -10.89 -10.81 -9.82
CA SER A 9 -11.65 -9.86 -10.64
C SER A 9 -11.74 -8.48 -9.97
N TYR A 10 -11.88 -8.44 -8.65
CA TYR A 10 -11.79 -7.18 -7.90
C TYR A 10 -10.42 -6.53 -8.10
N ILE A 11 -9.33 -7.28 -7.88
CA ILE A 11 -7.96 -6.75 -7.99
C ILE A 11 -7.69 -6.24 -9.41
N HIS A 12 -8.08 -7.01 -10.43
CA HIS A 12 -7.96 -6.61 -11.83
C HIS A 12 -8.72 -5.31 -12.13
N ASN A 13 -9.96 -5.19 -11.65
CA ASN A 13 -10.76 -3.97 -11.84
C ASN A 13 -10.14 -2.76 -11.13
N THR A 14 -9.56 -2.95 -9.94
CA THR A 14 -8.80 -1.90 -9.23
C THR A 14 -7.57 -1.47 -10.02
N THR A 15 -6.81 -2.42 -10.59
CA THR A 15 -5.66 -2.12 -11.46
C THR A 15 -6.07 -1.36 -12.71
N GLU A 16 -7.15 -1.76 -13.39
CA GLU A 16 -7.62 -1.06 -14.60
C GLU A 16 -8.16 0.34 -14.26
N ALA A 17 -8.84 0.52 -13.12
CA ALA A 17 -9.27 1.84 -12.65
C ALA A 17 -8.09 2.76 -12.36
N TYR A 18 -7.02 2.22 -11.77
CA TYR A 18 -5.75 2.93 -11.56
C TYR A 18 -5.09 3.31 -12.89
N LEU A 19 -4.98 2.38 -13.84
CA LEU A 19 -4.40 2.63 -15.17
C LEU A 19 -5.24 3.59 -16.01
N GLY A 20 -6.53 3.75 -15.72
CA GLY A 20 -7.35 4.81 -16.29
C GLY A 20 -6.88 6.22 -15.90
N ARG A 21 -6.19 6.37 -14.76
CA ARG A 21 -5.59 7.63 -14.28
C ARG A 21 -4.11 7.76 -14.61
N HIS A 22 -3.41 6.62 -14.70
CA HIS A 22 -1.97 6.51 -14.94
C HIS A 22 -1.66 5.60 -16.14
N PRO A 23 -2.16 5.92 -17.35
CA PRO A 23 -1.99 5.05 -18.52
C PRO A 23 -0.51 4.83 -18.91
N GLU A 24 0.36 5.79 -18.61
CA GLU A 24 1.80 5.73 -18.80
C GLU A 24 2.48 4.63 -17.98
N GLU A 25 1.87 4.17 -16.89
CA GLU A 25 2.45 3.15 -16.00
C GLU A 25 2.11 1.72 -16.40
N ARG A 26 1.31 1.52 -17.47
CA ARG A 26 0.87 0.19 -17.91
C ARG A 26 2.01 -0.78 -18.18
N GLU A 27 3.08 -0.33 -18.84
CA GLU A 27 4.24 -1.17 -19.12
C GLU A 27 4.94 -1.62 -17.84
N ARG A 28 5.08 -0.72 -16.86
CA ARG A 28 5.65 -1.05 -15.55
C ARG A 28 4.79 -2.05 -14.77
N LEU A 29 3.47 -2.03 -14.97
CA LEU A 29 2.53 -2.95 -14.31
C LEU A 29 2.26 -4.24 -15.09
N THR A 30 2.94 -4.49 -16.22
CA THR A 30 2.83 -5.75 -16.96
C THR A 30 3.05 -7.00 -16.08
N PRO A 31 4.04 -7.06 -15.16
CA PRO A 31 4.20 -8.22 -14.28
C PRO A 31 2.97 -8.53 -13.42
N LEU A 32 2.28 -7.50 -12.90
CA LEU A 32 1.03 -7.63 -12.16
C LEU A 32 -0.09 -8.13 -13.05
N LEU A 33 -0.28 -7.53 -14.24
CA LEU A 33 -1.31 -7.95 -15.19
C LEU A 33 -1.13 -9.41 -15.63
N ASP A 34 0.12 -9.81 -15.89
CA ASP A 34 0.48 -11.19 -16.20
C ASP A 34 0.19 -12.12 -15.02
N ALA A 35 0.54 -11.74 -13.79
CA ALA A 35 0.25 -12.53 -12.60
C ALA A 35 -1.26 -12.72 -12.39
N LEU A 36 -2.07 -11.69 -12.64
CA LEU A 36 -3.53 -11.78 -12.54
C LEU A 36 -4.14 -12.70 -13.61
N SER A 37 -3.47 -12.92 -14.75
CA SER A 37 -3.91 -13.87 -15.78
C SER A 37 -3.63 -15.34 -15.45
N ARG A 38 -2.76 -15.62 -14.47
CA ARG A 38 -2.33 -16.97 -14.08
C ARG A 38 -3.26 -17.58 -13.03
N PRO A 39 -3.36 -18.92 -12.94
CA PRO A 39 -4.06 -19.59 -11.85
C PRO A 39 -3.34 -19.39 -10.50
N GLY A 40 -4.07 -19.58 -9.39
CA GLY A 40 -3.58 -19.34 -8.03
C GLY A 40 -4.41 -18.30 -7.28
N ASP A 41 -4.15 -18.09 -6.00
CA ASP A 41 -4.75 -16.97 -5.25
C ASP A 41 -3.74 -15.81 -5.26
N PRO A 42 -4.00 -14.69 -5.95
CA PRO A 42 -3.03 -13.60 -6.02
C PRO A 42 -2.76 -12.96 -4.65
N THR A 43 -3.63 -13.17 -3.65
CA THR A 43 -3.47 -12.61 -2.30
C THR A 43 -2.66 -13.51 -1.36
N SER A 44 -2.41 -14.76 -1.77
CA SER A 44 -1.68 -15.73 -0.94
C SER A 44 -0.18 -15.50 -0.99
N ARG A 45 0.47 -15.44 0.19
CA ARG A 45 1.94 -15.38 0.36
C ARG A 45 2.68 -16.55 -0.31
N LYS A 46 1.98 -17.64 -0.64
CA LYS A 46 2.51 -18.84 -1.29
C LYS A 46 2.35 -18.83 -2.82
N THR A 47 1.77 -17.77 -3.37
CA THR A 47 1.65 -17.60 -4.82
C THR A 47 2.92 -16.97 -5.37
N TYR A 48 3.52 -17.66 -6.34
CA TYR A 48 4.74 -17.26 -7.03
C TYR A 48 4.46 -17.15 -8.54
N PRO A 49 5.15 -16.26 -9.27
CA PRO A 49 6.33 -15.49 -8.87
C PRO A 49 6.04 -14.19 -8.10
N GLY A 50 4.79 -13.91 -7.73
CA GLY A 50 4.47 -12.77 -6.90
C GLY A 50 3.02 -12.77 -6.41
N HIS A 51 2.74 -11.89 -5.45
CA HIS A 51 1.44 -11.77 -4.80
C HIS A 51 1.16 -10.34 -4.34
N ILE A 52 -0.10 -10.06 -4.01
CA ILE A 52 -0.58 -8.73 -3.66
C ILE A 52 -0.18 -8.38 -2.21
N THR A 53 0.27 -7.15 -2.05
CA THR A 53 0.44 -6.46 -0.75
C THR A 53 -0.27 -5.11 -0.81
N CYS A 54 -0.43 -4.47 0.33
CA CYS A 54 -1.08 -3.16 0.42
C CYS A 54 -0.33 -2.23 1.37
N GLY A 55 -0.36 -0.93 1.06
CA GLY A 55 0.23 0.12 1.88
C GLY A 55 -0.73 1.28 2.14
N ALA A 56 -0.53 1.97 3.27
CA ALA A 56 -1.34 3.10 3.72
C ALA A 56 -0.53 4.42 3.68
N ILE A 57 -0.79 5.24 2.67
CA ILE A 57 -0.26 6.59 2.55
C ILE A 57 -1.13 7.52 3.41
N VAL A 58 -0.76 7.69 4.67
CA VAL A 58 -1.50 8.56 5.60
C VAL A 58 -0.95 9.97 5.55
N ILE A 59 -1.82 10.91 5.19
CA ILE A 59 -1.51 12.33 5.04
C ILE A 59 -2.22 13.12 6.12
N ASP A 60 -1.49 13.95 6.85
CA ASP A 60 -2.09 14.82 7.87
C ASP A 60 -2.43 16.23 7.37
N ARG A 61 -2.88 17.08 8.31
CA ARG A 61 -3.27 18.48 8.04
C ARG A 61 -2.13 19.41 7.62
N HIS A 62 -0.88 18.97 7.71
CA HIS A 62 0.32 19.72 7.34
C HIS A 62 0.93 19.18 6.04
N ASP A 63 0.19 18.37 5.28
CA ASP A 63 0.64 17.70 4.05
C ASP A 63 1.95 16.92 4.26
N GLN A 64 2.01 16.20 5.39
CA GLN A 64 3.08 15.24 5.67
C GLN A 64 2.56 13.81 5.64
N VAL A 65 3.40 12.90 5.16
CA VAL A 65 3.11 11.47 5.03
C VAL A 65 3.79 10.69 6.14
N LEU A 66 3.04 9.84 6.82
CA LEU A 66 3.57 8.89 7.78
C LEU A 66 4.46 7.85 7.09
N HIS A 67 5.67 7.69 7.60
CA HIS A 67 6.57 6.58 7.31
C HIS A 67 6.96 5.87 8.61
N ILE A 68 7.08 4.55 8.55
CA ILE A 68 7.61 3.68 9.59
C ILE A 68 9.00 3.19 9.18
N HIS A 69 9.88 2.98 10.16
CA HIS A 69 11.18 2.38 9.93
C HIS A 69 11.09 0.87 10.11
N HIS A 70 11.03 0.14 8.99
CA HIS A 70 10.82 -1.30 8.99
C HIS A 70 12.11 -2.03 9.40
N LYS A 71 12.04 -2.80 10.49
CA LYS A 71 13.20 -3.39 11.19
C LYS A 71 14.01 -4.34 10.33
N ILE A 72 13.35 -5.19 9.53
CA ILE A 72 14.02 -6.21 8.71
C ILE A 72 14.62 -5.58 7.44
N LEU A 73 13.95 -4.57 6.88
CA LEU A 73 14.35 -3.96 5.61
C LEU A 73 15.34 -2.80 5.82
N GLY A 74 15.36 -2.21 7.01
CA GLY A 74 16.17 -1.02 7.33
C GLY A 74 15.79 0.19 6.47
N LYS A 75 14.51 0.31 6.10
CA LYS A 75 13.99 1.35 5.19
C LYS A 75 12.80 2.06 5.82
N ASP A 76 12.67 3.34 5.47
CA ASP A 76 11.47 4.11 5.76
C ASP A 76 10.42 3.80 4.69
N LEU A 77 9.30 3.21 5.10
CA LEU A 77 8.19 2.77 4.24
C LEU A 77 6.89 3.36 4.76
N VAL A 78 5.87 3.42 3.91
CA VAL A 78 4.51 3.60 4.43
C VAL A 78 4.07 2.31 5.14
N PRO A 79 3.21 2.38 6.17
CA PRO A 79 2.68 1.17 6.79
C PRO A 79 2.03 0.24 5.77
N GLY A 80 2.23 -1.06 5.87
CA GLY A 80 1.72 -1.99 4.86
C GLY A 80 2.22 -3.42 5.00
N GLY A 81 1.51 -4.34 4.33
CA GLY A 81 1.75 -5.76 4.47
C GLY A 81 0.90 -6.60 3.54
N HIS A 82 0.79 -7.88 3.87
CA HIS A 82 0.05 -8.87 3.07
C HIS A 82 -1.45 -8.78 3.32
N ILE A 83 -2.22 -9.32 2.38
CA ILE A 83 -3.66 -9.44 2.55
C ILE A 83 -3.98 -10.63 3.47
N GLU A 84 -4.89 -10.43 4.41
CA GLU A 84 -5.41 -11.47 5.29
C GLU A 84 -6.79 -11.99 4.82
N PRO A 85 -7.18 -13.22 5.20
CA PRO A 85 -8.46 -13.80 4.77
C PRO A 85 -9.70 -12.95 5.10
N ASP A 86 -9.63 -12.18 6.18
CA ASP A 86 -10.74 -11.35 6.65
C ASP A 86 -10.76 -9.94 6.03
N ASP A 87 -9.77 -9.59 5.20
CA ASP A 87 -9.71 -8.29 4.50
C ASP A 87 -10.74 -8.25 3.36
N ALA A 88 -11.84 -7.51 3.55
CA ALA A 88 -12.90 -7.39 2.55
C ALA A 88 -12.49 -6.64 1.27
N ALA A 89 -11.46 -5.81 1.36
CA ALA A 89 -10.94 -4.97 0.28
C ALA A 89 -9.45 -4.70 0.48
N LEU A 90 -8.73 -4.38 -0.60
CA LEU A 90 -7.31 -4.02 -0.52
C LEU A 90 -7.09 -2.77 0.35
N SER A 91 -7.98 -1.78 0.29
CA SER A 91 -7.91 -0.61 1.18
C SER A 91 -8.16 -0.97 2.64
N SER A 92 -8.93 -2.02 2.93
CA SER A 92 -9.13 -2.51 4.30
C SER A 92 -7.87 -3.17 4.85
N ALA A 93 -7.15 -3.94 4.02
CA ALA A 93 -5.84 -4.48 4.38
C ALA A 93 -4.86 -3.35 4.71
N ALA A 94 -4.78 -2.31 3.88
CA ALA A 94 -3.96 -1.13 4.17
C ALA A 94 -4.33 -0.46 5.51
N GLN A 95 -5.62 -0.34 5.84
CA GLN A 95 -6.06 0.22 7.13
C GLN A 95 -5.74 -0.68 8.32
N ARG A 96 -5.81 -1.99 8.16
CA ARG A 96 -5.42 -2.97 9.19
C ARG A 96 -3.93 -2.86 9.49
N GLU A 97 -3.08 -2.90 8.46
CA GLU A 97 -1.63 -2.75 8.59
C GLU A 97 -1.25 -1.40 9.23
N LEU A 98 -1.92 -0.32 8.84
CA LEU A 98 -1.77 0.99 9.49
C LEU A 98 -2.09 0.94 10.99
N GLN A 99 -3.12 0.21 11.39
CA GLN A 99 -3.49 0.04 12.79
C GLN A 99 -2.47 -0.83 13.52
N GLU A 100 -2.00 -1.91 12.91
CA GLU A 100 -1.03 -2.82 13.50
C GLU A 100 0.31 -2.13 13.70
N GLU A 101 0.89 -1.56 12.65
CA GLU A 101 2.26 -1.04 12.67
C GLU A 101 2.40 0.34 13.32
N ALA A 102 1.34 1.17 13.28
CA ALA A 102 1.37 2.55 13.76
C ALA A 102 0.27 2.90 14.77
N GLY A 103 -0.65 1.99 15.09
CA GLY A 103 -1.68 2.21 16.11
C GLY A 103 -2.79 3.19 15.69
N ILE A 104 -2.88 3.53 14.40
CA ILE A 104 -3.90 4.45 13.90
C ILE A 104 -5.15 3.64 13.50
N PRO A 105 -6.28 3.75 14.23
CA PRO A 105 -7.46 2.95 13.94
C PRO A 105 -8.18 3.45 12.68
N PRO A 106 -9.01 2.61 12.02
CA PRO A 106 -9.79 3.01 10.85
C PRO A 106 -10.68 4.24 11.08
N SER A 107 -11.15 4.46 12.32
CA SER A 107 -11.95 5.64 12.68
C SER A 107 -11.17 6.95 12.72
N ALA A 108 -9.83 6.90 12.72
CA ALA A 108 -8.96 8.06 12.74
C ALA A 108 -8.52 8.48 11.33
N VAL A 109 -9.00 7.81 10.28
CA VAL A 109 -8.66 8.14 8.90
C VAL A 109 -9.90 8.10 8.01
N VAL A 110 -9.88 8.88 6.93
CA VAL A 110 -10.82 8.73 5.81
C VAL A 110 -10.05 8.54 4.52
N PRO A 111 -10.59 7.83 3.51
CA PRO A 111 -10.00 7.83 2.18
C PRO A 111 -9.77 9.26 1.70
N LEU A 112 -8.66 9.48 1.01
CA LEU A 112 -8.42 10.76 0.35
C LEU A 112 -9.53 11.01 -0.68
N THR A 113 -10.10 12.23 -0.68
CA THR A 113 -11.15 12.61 -1.62
C THR A 113 -10.72 12.36 -3.07
N GLY A 114 -11.57 11.66 -3.82
CA GLY A 114 -11.30 11.27 -5.20
C GLY A 114 -10.47 9.99 -5.33
N TYR A 115 -10.02 9.38 -4.23
CA TYR A 115 -9.30 8.10 -4.20
C TYR A 115 -10.08 7.04 -3.38
N GLU A 116 -11.40 7.17 -3.30
CA GLU A 116 -12.28 6.20 -2.65
C GLU A 116 -12.23 4.87 -3.42
N GLY A 117 -11.40 3.94 -2.96
CA GLY A 117 -11.26 2.61 -3.55
C GLY A 117 -10.32 2.51 -4.76
N ILE A 118 -9.61 3.59 -5.10
CA ILE A 118 -8.55 3.58 -6.12
C ILE A 118 -7.22 3.89 -5.42
N PRO A 119 -6.19 3.04 -5.55
CA PRO A 119 -4.89 3.31 -4.95
C PRO A 119 -4.28 4.59 -5.53
N LEU A 120 -3.50 5.32 -4.73
CA LEU A 120 -2.71 6.45 -5.21
C LEU A 120 -1.52 5.95 -6.03
N ASP A 121 -0.94 4.81 -5.68
CA ASP A 121 0.23 4.23 -6.35
C ASP A 121 0.11 2.70 -6.35
N ILE A 122 0.60 2.06 -7.41
CA ILE A 122 0.81 0.60 -7.45
C ILE A 122 2.28 0.36 -7.72
N ASP A 123 2.97 -0.30 -6.81
CA ASP A 123 4.39 -0.61 -6.94
C ASP A 123 4.62 -2.09 -7.26
N VAL A 124 5.69 -2.37 -7.99
CA VAL A 124 6.13 -3.73 -8.30
C VAL A 124 7.59 -3.81 -7.92
N HIS A 125 7.90 -4.58 -6.89
CA HIS A 125 9.26 -4.69 -6.39
C HIS A 125 9.64 -6.12 -6.04
N ASP A 126 10.93 -6.40 -6.17
CA ASP A 126 11.49 -7.72 -5.90
C ASP A 126 11.73 -7.93 -4.41
N ILE A 127 11.40 -9.13 -3.95
CA ILE A 127 11.71 -9.68 -2.63
C ILE A 127 12.76 -10.76 -2.82
N ALA A 128 13.86 -10.62 -2.08
CA ALA A 128 14.93 -11.60 -2.09
C ALA A 128 14.43 -12.96 -1.57
N ALA A 129 15.00 -14.05 -2.09
CA ALA A 129 14.71 -15.38 -1.56
C ALA A 129 15.08 -15.46 -0.07
N ASN A 130 14.25 -16.14 0.70
CA ASN A 130 14.51 -16.47 2.10
C ASN A 130 14.53 -17.99 2.27
N PRO A 131 15.71 -18.64 2.19
CA PRO A 131 15.85 -20.08 2.33
C PRO A 131 15.36 -20.61 3.68
N ASP A 132 15.52 -19.84 4.76
CA ASP A 132 15.11 -20.25 6.11
C ASP A 132 13.59 -20.39 6.23
N LYS A 133 12.85 -19.62 5.42
CA LYS A 133 11.38 -19.70 5.31
C LYS A 133 10.89 -20.55 4.13
N GLY A 134 11.81 -21.06 3.31
CA GLY A 134 11.47 -21.77 2.07
C GLY A 134 10.82 -20.87 1.02
N GLU A 135 11.04 -19.56 1.08
CA GLU A 135 10.46 -18.58 0.16
C GLU A 135 11.44 -18.32 -1.00
N PRO A 136 11.11 -18.68 -2.26
CA PRO A 136 11.91 -18.27 -3.40
C PRO A 136 11.86 -16.75 -3.59
N ALA A 137 12.79 -16.22 -4.39
CA ALA A 137 12.70 -14.84 -4.85
C ALA A 137 11.38 -14.63 -5.59
N HIS A 138 10.72 -13.53 -5.29
CA HIS A 138 9.38 -13.24 -5.79
C HIS A 138 9.14 -11.73 -5.84
N GLN A 139 7.98 -11.32 -6.30
CA GLN A 139 7.58 -9.92 -6.36
C GLN A 139 6.41 -9.65 -5.43
N HIS A 140 6.43 -8.47 -4.83
CA HIS A 140 5.23 -7.87 -4.26
C HIS A 140 4.61 -6.93 -5.30
N TYR A 141 3.30 -7.04 -5.45
CA TYR A 141 2.48 -6.06 -6.16
C TYR A 141 1.74 -5.24 -5.10
N ASP A 142 2.29 -4.06 -4.79
CA ASP A 142 1.94 -3.28 -3.61
C ASP A 142 0.95 -2.16 -3.97
N PHE A 143 -0.30 -2.32 -3.52
CA PHE A 143 -1.39 -1.38 -3.77
C PHE A 143 -1.46 -0.36 -2.63
N ARG A 144 -1.09 0.89 -2.92
CA ARG A 144 -0.92 1.92 -1.89
C ARG A 144 -2.09 2.89 -1.90
N PHE A 145 -2.92 2.84 -0.85
CA PHE A 145 -4.10 3.66 -0.70
C PHE A 145 -3.80 4.92 0.10
N ALA A 146 -4.36 6.05 -0.33
CA ALA A 146 -4.19 7.32 0.35
C ALA A 146 -5.33 7.63 1.32
N PHE A 147 -4.95 8.08 2.51
CA PHE A 147 -5.87 8.44 3.58
C PHE A 147 -5.55 9.83 4.13
N ARG A 148 -6.58 10.54 4.58
CA ARG A 148 -6.44 11.74 5.40
C ARG A 148 -6.59 11.38 6.88
N LEU A 149 -5.60 11.77 7.68
CA LEU A 149 -5.65 11.62 9.13
C LEU A 149 -6.65 12.62 9.74
N LEU A 150 -7.56 12.10 10.54
CA LEU A 150 -8.48 12.88 11.36
C LEU A 150 -7.82 13.17 12.72
N GLY A 151 -7.49 14.44 12.95
CA GLY A 151 -7.02 14.90 14.26
C GLY A 151 -5.50 14.87 14.46
N GLU A 152 -5.06 14.27 15.57
CA GLU A 152 -3.68 14.30 16.04
C GLU A 152 -2.87 13.08 15.61
N ARG A 153 -1.54 13.26 15.49
CA ARG A 153 -0.57 12.20 15.17
C ARG A 153 -0.32 11.29 16.37
N LYS A 154 -1.33 10.54 16.80
CA LYS A 154 -1.18 9.53 17.86
C LYS A 154 -0.64 8.26 17.24
N ILE A 155 0.60 7.91 17.58
CA ILE A 155 1.32 6.76 17.04
C ILE A 155 1.63 5.78 18.17
N HIS A 156 1.32 4.50 17.95
CA HIS A 156 1.72 3.39 18.80
C HIS A 156 2.35 2.32 17.92
N LEU A 157 3.67 2.17 18.01
CA LEU A 157 4.40 1.26 17.12
C LEU A 157 4.26 -0.20 17.56
N GLN A 158 4.14 -1.09 16.59
CA GLN A 158 4.42 -2.51 16.77
C GLN A 158 5.94 -2.74 16.79
N VAL A 159 6.50 -2.82 17.99
CA VAL A 159 7.96 -2.85 18.20
C VAL A 159 8.64 -4.13 17.69
N GLU A 160 7.86 -5.16 17.40
CA GLU A 160 8.32 -6.39 16.76
C GLU A 160 8.83 -6.12 15.33
N GLU A 161 8.17 -5.22 14.59
CA GLU A 161 8.35 -4.99 13.15
C GLU A 161 8.86 -3.58 12.84
N VAL A 162 8.56 -2.60 13.69
CA VAL A 162 8.86 -1.19 13.48
C VAL A 162 9.73 -0.63 14.60
N THR A 163 10.80 0.10 14.25
CA THR A 163 11.72 0.68 15.25
C THR A 163 11.59 2.20 15.43
N ASP A 164 11.03 2.91 14.46
CA ASP A 164 10.90 4.37 14.47
C ASP A 164 9.77 4.81 13.50
N TYR A 165 9.36 6.07 13.55
CA TYR A 165 8.45 6.66 12.57
C TYR A 165 8.78 8.12 12.27
N ARG A 166 8.40 8.58 11.07
CA ARG A 166 8.65 9.93 10.59
C ARG A 166 7.46 10.46 9.82
N TRP A 167 7.21 11.77 9.98
CA TRP A 167 6.27 12.49 9.13
C TRP A 167 7.06 13.31 8.13
N LEU A 168 7.00 12.91 6.86
CA LEU A 168 7.79 13.51 5.80
C LEU A 168 6.92 14.44 4.95
N PRO A 169 7.32 15.69 4.70
CA PRO A 169 6.64 16.51 3.70
C PRO A 169 6.72 15.84 2.33
N PHE A 170 5.77 16.11 1.43
CA PHE A 170 5.67 15.42 0.13
C PHE A 170 6.98 15.41 -0.66
N ALA A 171 7.72 16.53 -0.68
CA ALA A 171 9.01 16.65 -1.36
C ALA A 171 10.16 15.79 -0.77
N LYS A 172 9.95 15.17 0.39
CA LYS A 172 10.92 14.27 1.06
C LYS A 172 10.45 12.82 1.10
N VAL A 173 9.32 12.50 0.49
CA VAL A 173 8.86 11.10 0.37
C VAL A 173 9.87 10.32 -0.47
N PRO A 174 10.47 9.22 0.04
CA PRO A 174 11.55 8.52 -0.65
C PRO A 174 11.14 7.84 -1.95
N ALA A 175 9.88 7.43 -2.06
CA ALA A 175 9.32 6.79 -3.25
C ALA A 175 8.94 7.85 -4.31
N PRO A 176 9.64 7.92 -5.46
CA PRO A 176 9.43 9.00 -6.44
C PRO A 176 8.02 9.00 -7.03
N THR A 177 7.46 7.82 -7.35
CA THR A 177 6.11 7.71 -7.91
C THR A 177 5.03 8.26 -6.97
N ILE A 178 5.19 8.03 -5.66
CA ILE A 178 4.33 8.61 -4.64
C ILE A 178 4.55 10.13 -4.56
N ALA A 179 5.81 10.57 -4.48
CA ALA A 179 6.15 12.00 -4.35
C ALA A 179 5.58 12.83 -5.51
N ASP A 180 5.72 12.36 -6.75
CA ASP A 180 5.21 13.03 -7.95
C ASP A 180 3.68 13.16 -7.91
N LYS A 181 2.98 12.09 -7.52
CA LYS A 181 1.51 12.08 -7.41
C LYS A 181 1.01 12.97 -6.29
N LEU A 182 1.70 12.98 -5.15
CA LEU A 182 1.42 13.88 -4.04
C LEU A 182 1.62 15.35 -4.43
N ALA A 183 2.64 15.67 -5.24
CA ALA A 183 2.86 17.01 -5.75
C ALA A 183 1.71 17.48 -6.66
N LEU A 184 1.16 16.58 -7.48
CA LEU A 184 -0.02 16.88 -8.31
C LEU A 184 -1.24 17.22 -7.45
N LEU A 185 -1.45 16.53 -6.32
CA LEU A 185 -2.56 16.84 -5.41
C LEU A 185 -2.53 18.28 -4.89
N LEU A 186 -1.34 18.77 -4.50
CA LEU A 186 -1.17 20.16 -4.03
C LEU A 186 -1.48 21.18 -5.14
N SER A 187 -1.12 20.88 -6.38
CA SER A 187 -1.36 21.75 -7.53
C SER A 187 -2.84 21.88 -7.88
N SER A 188 -3.62 20.81 -7.66
CA SER A 188 -5.07 20.79 -7.88
C SER A 188 -5.90 21.44 -6.76
N THR A 189 -5.30 21.71 -5.60
CA THR A 189 -5.95 22.37 -4.45
C THR A 189 -5.61 23.86 -4.33
N SER A 190 -4.80 24.40 -5.24
CA SER A 190 -4.50 25.84 -5.30
C SER A 190 -5.62 26.57 -6.06
N PRO A 191 -6.26 27.60 -5.47
CA PRO A 191 -7.34 28.36 -6.12
C PRO A 191 -6.86 29.21 -7.31
#